data_AF-A0A7J7CFY5-F1
#
_entry.id   AF-A0A7J7CFY5-F1
#
_cell.length_a   1.000
_cell.length_b   1.000
_cell.length_c   1.000
_cell.angle_alpha   90.00
_cell.angle_beta   90.00
_cell.angle_gamma   90.00
#
_symmetry.space_group_name_H-M   'P 1'
#
loop_
_entity.id
_entity.type
_entity.pdbx_description
1 polymer ?
#
loop_
_entity_poly.entity_id
_entity_poly.type
_entity_poly.pdbx_seq_one_letter_code
_entity_poly.pdbx_strand_id
1 'polypeptide(L)'
;MSTMESLIGLVNRIQRACTVLGDYGEGDSAFSSLWEALPSVAVVGGQSSGKSSVLESIVGRDFLPRGSGIVTRRPLVLQLNKTEDGSQEYAEFLHLPKRKYTDFALVRTEIQDETDRVTGKTKQISPVPIHLSIYSPNVVNLTLVDLPGLTKVAVEGQPETIVQDIESMVRSYVEKPNCIILAISPANQDIATSDAIKLSREVDSSGERTFGVLTKLDLMDKGTNALDVLEGRSYRLQHPWVGIVNRSQADINKNVDMIIARRKEREYFATSPDYGHLASKMGSEYLAKLLSKHLESVIRTRIPGILSLINKTIDELKAEMDYLGRPIAVDAGAQLYTILELCRAFDRIFKEHLDGGIFI
;
A
#
# COMPACT_ATOMS: atom_id res chain seq x y z
N MET A 1 18.94 21.00 -6.98
CA MET A 1 17.75 20.71 -6.15
C MET A 1 16.70 19.85 -6.88
N SER A 2 17.05 19.12 -7.95
CA SER A 2 16.13 18.36 -8.79
C SER A 2 16.16 16.83 -8.59
N THR A 3 16.70 16.33 -7.48
CA THR A 3 17.02 14.89 -7.33
C THR A 3 16.20 14.14 -6.27
N MET A 4 15.38 14.80 -5.44
CA MET A 4 14.66 14.16 -4.33
C MET A 4 13.20 13.79 -4.63
N GLU A 5 12.44 14.59 -5.40
CA GLU A 5 11.06 14.23 -5.80
C GLU A 5 10.99 13.01 -6.75
N SER A 6 12.15 12.59 -7.31
CA SER A 6 12.29 11.48 -8.26
C SER A 6 12.21 10.07 -7.64
N LEU A 7 12.60 9.90 -6.37
CA LEU A 7 12.79 8.59 -5.73
C LEU A 7 11.48 7.81 -5.52
N ILE A 8 10.47 8.49 -4.99
CA ILE A 8 9.14 7.88 -4.78
C ILE A 8 8.47 7.64 -6.14
N GLY A 9 8.63 8.55 -7.09
CA GLY A 9 8.17 8.35 -8.46
C GLY A 9 8.80 7.13 -9.14
N LEU A 10 10.10 6.87 -8.89
CA LEU A 10 10.78 5.66 -9.36
C LEU A 10 10.17 4.39 -8.74
N VAL A 11 10.00 4.36 -7.42
CA VAL A 11 9.38 3.22 -6.72
C VAL A 11 7.96 2.97 -7.23
N ASN A 12 7.17 4.03 -7.45
CA ASN A 12 5.82 3.92 -8.00
C ASN A 12 5.80 3.31 -9.40
N ARG A 13 6.78 3.66 -10.25
CA ARG A 13 6.92 3.06 -11.60
C ARG A 13 7.31 1.59 -11.53
N ILE A 14 8.24 1.23 -10.65
CA ILE A 14 8.64 -0.17 -10.45
C ILE A 14 7.44 -0.97 -9.94
N GLN A 15 6.74 -0.45 -8.93
CA GLN A 15 5.50 -1.03 -8.42
C GLN A 15 4.51 -1.29 -9.55
N ARG A 16 4.18 -0.27 -10.35
CA ARG A 16 3.27 -0.46 -11.49
C ARG A 16 3.74 -1.51 -12.49
N ALA A 17 5.04 -1.57 -12.78
CA ALA A 17 5.60 -2.56 -13.68
C ALA A 17 5.41 -3.99 -13.13
N CYS A 18 5.73 -4.23 -11.85
CA CYS A 18 5.42 -5.50 -11.17
C CYS A 18 3.92 -5.82 -11.29
N THR A 19 3.06 -4.87 -10.93
CA THR A 19 1.61 -5.08 -10.96
C THR A 19 1.09 -5.49 -12.34
N VAL A 20 1.57 -4.86 -13.42
CA VAL A 20 1.17 -5.21 -14.80
C VAL A 20 1.62 -6.62 -15.19
N LEU A 21 2.75 -7.07 -14.66
CA LEU A 21 3.31 -8.39 -14.91
C LEU A 21 2.60 -9.52 -14.13
N GLY A 22 1.50 -9.21 -13.44
CA GLY A 22 0.75 -10.18 -12.63
C GLY A 22 1.35 -10.40 -11.24
N ASP A 23 2.28 -9.54 -10.85
CA ASP A 23 3.11 -9.74 -9.68
C ASP A 23 2.56 -9.01 -8.45
N TYR A 24 1.52 -9.58 -7.85
CA TYR A 24 0.83 -9.04 -6.68
C TYR A 24 1.30 -9.65 -5.35
N GLY A 25 2.43 -10.38 -5.33
CA GLY A 25 2.94 -11.07 -4.14
C GLY A 25 2.26 -12.39 -3.80
N GLU A 26 1.39 -12.92 -4.67
CA GLU A 26 0.84 -14.28 -4.60
C GLU A 26 1.28 -15.05 -5.85
N GLY A 27 2.49 -15.60 -5.79
CA GLY A 27 3.06 -16.44 -6.84
C GLY A 27 4.54 -16.73 -6.60
N ASP A 28 4.95 -17.98 -6.81
CA ASP A 28 6.33 -18.48 -6.67
C ASP A 28 7.27 -17.99 -7.80
N SER A 29 6.94 -16.85 -8.42
CA SER A 29 7.70 -16.25 -9.52
C SER A 29 8.76 -15.31 -8.97
N ALA A 30 9.96 -15.30 -9.56
CA ALA A 30 11.08 -14.45 -9.13
C ALA A 30 10.74 -12.94 -8.99
N PHE A 31 9.71 -12.45 -9.70
CA PHE A 31 9.27 -11.06 -9.62
C PHE A 31 8.54 -10.71 -8.31
N SER A 32 7.87 -11.66 -7.63
CA SER A 32 7.15 -11.41 -6.35
C SER A 32 8.05 -10.88 -5.25
N SER A 33 9.32 -11.26 -5.30
CA SER A 33 10.36 -10.71 -4.44
C SER A 33 10.58 -9.20 -4.61
N LEU A 34 10.37 -8.65 -5.81
CA LEU A 34 10.61 -7.24 -6.11
C LEU A 34 9.48 -6.35 -5.59
N TRP A 35 8.21 -6.73 -5.78
CA TRP A 35 7.10 -6.00 -5.17
C TRP A 35 7.24 -5.96 -3.65
N GLU A 36 7.65 -7.07 -3.04
CA GLU A 36 7.89 -7.19 -1.59
C GLU A 36 9.11 -6.41 -1.09
N ALA A 37 10.09 -6.17 -1.95
CA ALA A 37 11.25 -5.35 -1.65
C ALA A 37 10.91 -3.84 -1.57
N LEU A 38 9.80 -3.41 -2.18
CA LEU A 38 9.45 -1.99 -2.30
C LEU A 38 8.80 -1.47 -1.02
N PRO A 39 9.30 -0.37 -0.44
CA PRO A 39 8.67 0.23 0.74
C PRO A 39 7.25 0.70 0.46
N SER A 40 6.32 0.33 1.34
CA SER A 40 4.91 0.75 1.31
C SER A 40 4.42 1.13 2.70
N VAL A 41 3.39 1.97 2.77
CA VAL A 41 2.72 2.29 4.04
C VAL A 41 1.38 1.56 4.10
N ALA A 42 1.25 0.53 4.94
CA ALA A 42 -0.01 -0.17 5.17
C ALA A 42 -0.82 0.52 6.25
N VAL A 43 -2.10 0.79 5.97
CA VAL A 43 -3.02 1.42 6.91
C VAL A 43 -3.80 0.34 7.66
N VAL A 44 -3.57 0.26 8.97
CA VAL A 44 -4.15 -0.76 9.84
C VAL A 44 -5.03 -0.10 10.88
N GLY A 45 -6.18 -0.70 11.15
CA GLY A 45 -7.12 -0.17 12.13
C GLY A 45 -8.39 -0.98 12.21
N GLY A 46 -9.01 -0.98 13.38
CA GLY A 46 -10.34 -1.56 13.56
C GLY A 46 -11.38 -0.97 12.61
N GLN A 47 -12.49 -1.67 12.44
CA GLN A 47 -13.65 -1.12 11.73
C GLN A 47 -14.06 0.22 12.36
N SER A 48 -14.36 1.22 11.51
CA SER A 48 -14.78 2.56 11.97
C SER A 48 -13.73 3.34 12.78
N SER A 49 -12.45 2.93 12.77
CA SER A 49 -11.35 3.71 13.38
C SER A 49 -11.01 5.00 12.62
N GLY A 50 -11.62 5.22 11.46
CA GLY A 50 -11.40 6.41 10.64
C GLY A 50 -10.30 6.28 9.59
N LYS A 51 -9.88 5.05 9.21
CA LYS A 51 -8.88 4.79 8.16
C LYS A 51 -9.15 5.56 6.87
N SER A 52 -10.33 5.34 6.28
CA SER A 52 -10.72 5.99 5.02
C SER A 52 -10.77 7.52 5.16
N SER A 53 -11.22 8.03 6.32
CA SER A 53 -11.20 9.47 6.59
C SER A 53 -9.79 10.04 6.67
N VAL A 54 -8.84 9.33 7.31
CA VAL A 54 -7.43 9.74 7.34
C VAL A 54 -6.83 9.78 5.94
N LEU A 55 -7.10 8.75 5.12
CA LEU A 55 -6.66 8.69 3.73
C LEU A 55 -7.22 9.86 2.90
N GLU A 56 -8.52 10.12 2.99
CA GLU A 56 -9.15 11.25 2.29
C GLU A 56 -8.61 12.61 2.78
N SER A 57 -8.35 12.75 4.08
CA SER A 57 -7.74 13.96 4.66
C SER A 57 -6.31 14.18 4.17
N ILE A 58 -5.52 13.10 3.99
CA ILE A 58 -4.17 13.16 3.38
C ILE A 58 -4.26 13.57 1.91
N VAL A 59 -5.19 13.00 1.14
CA VAL A 59 -5.35 13.29 -0.28
C VAL A 59 -5.95 14.68 -0.53
N GLY A 60 -6.88 15.12 0.32
CA GLY A 60 -7.61 16.37 0.09
C GLY A 60 -8.93 16.19 -0.68
N ARG A 61 -9.35 14.95 -0.96
CA ARG A 61 -10.52 14.64 -1.80
C ARG A 61 -11.34 13.50 -1.20
N ASP A 62 -12.64 13.51 -1.52
CA ASP A 62 -13.59 12.44 -1.23
C ASP A 62 -13.61 11.43 -2.38
N PHE A 63 -13.01 10.26 -2.17
CA PHE A 63 -12.92 9.24 -3.23
C PHE A 63 -13.08 7.81 -2.72
N LEU A 64 -13.05 7.59 -1.40
CA LEU A 64 -13.25 6.26 -0.85
C LEU A 64 -14.75 6.00 -0.67
N PRO A 65 -15.21 4.76 -0.88
CA PRO A 65 -16.58 4.38 -0.54
C PRO A 65 -16.86 4.65 0.94
N ARG A 66 -18.13 4.93 1.26
CA ARG A 66 -18.60 5.09 2.65
C ARG A 66 -19.84 4.22 2.84
N GLY A 67 -19.95 3.56 3.98
CA GLY A 67 -21.09 2.71 4.28
C GLY A 67 -21.02 2.09 5.67
N SER A 68 -22.10 1.45 6.07
CA SER A 68 -22.12 0.56 7.24
C SER A 68 -21.53 -0.81 6.86
N GLY A 69 -20.89 -1.49 7.82
CA GLY A 69 -20.22 -2.77 7.57
C GLY A 69 -18.78 -2.61 7.06
N ILE A 70 -18.28 -3.64 6.37
CA ILE A 70 -16.93 -3.66 5.82
C ILE A 70 -16.93 -2.86 4.52
N VAL A 71 -16.40 -1.64 4.59
CA VAL A 71 -16.37 -0.71 3.45
C VAL A 71 -15.26 -1.09 2.47
N THR A 72 -14.04 -1.24 2.96
CA THR A 72 -12.88 -1.70 2.19
C THR A 72 -12.87 -3.23 2.18
N ARG A 73 -13.35 -3.85 1.09
CA ARG A 73 -13.40 -5.33 0.91
C ARG A 73 -12.23 -5.90 0.10
N ARG A 74 -11.46 -5.03 -0.55
CA ARG A 74 -10.23 -5.35 -1.28
C ARG A 74 -9.16 -4.36 -0.85
N PRO A 75 -7.88 -4.77 -0.75
CA PRO A 75 -6.80 -3.83 -0.54
C PRO A 75 -6.80 -2.75 -1.63
N LEU A 76 -6.61 -1.48 -1.25
CA LEU A 76 -6.48 -0.39 -2.21
C LEU A 76 -5.05 0.16 -2.14
N VAL A 77 -4.27 -0.09 -3.19
CA VAL A 77 -2.95 0.49 -3.36
C VAL A 77 -3.12 1.88 -3.96
N LEU A 78 -2.95 2.89 -3.12
CA LEU A 78 -3.10 4.30 -3.44
C LEU A 78 -1.74 4.97 -3.65
N GLN A 79 -1.45 5.37 -4.88
CA GLN A 79 -0.24 6.11 -5.24
C GLN A 79 -0.57 7.60 -5.41
N LEU A 80 -0.03 8.43 -4.54
CA LEU A 80 -0.11 9.88 -4.63
C LEU A 80 1.11 10.39 -5.38
N ASN A 81 0.86 11.17 -6.43
CA ASN A 81 1.89 11.78 -7.27
C ASN A 81 1.68 13.29 -7.25
N LYS A 82 2.67 13.99 -6.69
CA LYS A 82 2.70 15.44 -6.70
C LYS A 82 2.96 15.93 -8.11
N THR A 83 2.08 16.81 -8.60
CA THR A 83 2.23 17.47 -9.90
C THR A 83 2.59 18.94 -9.73
N GLU A 84 2.93 19.61 -10.84
CA GLU A 84 3.25 21.04 -10.85
C GLU A 84 2.07 21.90 -10.40
N ASP A 85 2.36 23.01 -9.73
CA ASP A 85 1.33 23.94 -9.25
C ASP A 85 0.47 24.44 -10.43
N GLY A 86 -0.86 24.39 -10.25
CA GLY A 86 -1.82 24.78 -11.28
C GLY A 86 -2.19 23.69 -12.30
N SER A 87 -1.59 22.50 -12.21
CA SER A 87 -2.03 21.34 -12.99
C SER A 87 -3.41 20.84 -12.54
N GLN A 88 -4.20 20.36 -13.50
CA GLN A 88 -5.51 19.77 -13.21
C GLN A 88 -5.34 18.45 -12.48
N GLU A 89 -6.07 18.28 -11.37
CA GLU A 89 -6.08 17.04 -10.61
C GLU A 89 -6.83 15.94 -11.36
N TYR A 90 -6.27 14.73 -11.35
CA TYR A 90 -6.93 13.56 -11.93
C TYR A 90 -6.48 12.27 -11.25
N ALA A 91 -7.27 11.23 -11.43
CA ALA A 91 -6.95 9.88 -11.00
C ALA A 91 -6.96 8.89 -12.17
N GLU A 92 -6.17 7.83 -12.06
CA GLU A 92 -6.09 6.74 -13.03
C GLU A 92 -6.09 5.40 -12.31
N PHE A 93 -6.86 4.45 -12.82
CA PHE A 93 -6.86 3.07 -12.35
C PHE A 93 -5.98 2.21 -13.23
N LEU A 94 -5.31 1.21 -12.63
CA LEU A 94 -4.47 0.30 -13.41
C LEU A 94 -5.29 -0.58 -14.36
N HIS A 95 -6.48 -1.04 -13.93
CA HIS A 95 -7.35 -1.89 -14.74
C HIS A 95 -8.07 -1.14 -15.87
N LEU A 96 -8.02 0.20 -15.86
CA LEU A 96 -8.55 1.08 -16.91
C LEU A 96 -7.46 2.05 -17.40
N PRO A 97 -6.38 1.52 -18.01
CA PRO A 97 -5.28 2.36 -18.46
C PRO A 97 -5.79 3.37 -19.50
N LYS A 98 -5.28 4.62 -19.42
CA LYS A 98 -5.63 5.78 -20.28
C LYS A 98 -6.96 6.49 -19.96
N ARG A 99 -7.76 6.00 -19.02
CA ARG A 99 -8.94 6.73 -18.54
C ARG A 99 -8.58 7.62 -17.36
N LYS A 100 -8.65 8.93 -17.57
CA LYS A 100 -8.44 9.95 -16.53
C LYS A 100 -9.76 10.34 -15.88
N TYR A 101 -9.81 10.25 -14.56
CA TYR A 101 -10.95 10.67 -13.75
C TYR A 101 -10.64 12.03 -13.13
N THR A 102 -11.35 13.07 -13.55
CA THR A 102 -11.28 14.41 -12.94
C THR A 102 -12.32 14.61 -11.84
N ASP A 103 -13.41 13.82 -11.88
CA ASP A 103 -14.43 13.76 -10.84
C ASP A 103 -14.16 12.59 -9.89
N PHE A 104 -13.86 12.91 -8.63
CA PHE A 104 -13.57 11.92 -7.59
C PHE A 104 -14.82 11.17 -7.10
N ALA A 105 -16.03 11.66 -7.39
CA ALA A 105 -17.26 10.88 -7.17
C ALA A 105 -17.32 9.66 -8.11
N LEU A 106 -16.83 9.81 -9.35
CA LEU A 106 -16.69 8.69 -10.29
C LEU A 106 -15.57 7.73 -9.85
N VAL A 107 -14.48 8.24 -9.27
CA VAL A 107 -13.42 7.39 -8.68
C VAL A 107 -14.01 6.50 -7.57
N ARG A 108 -14.82 7.09 -6.68
CA ARG A 108 -15.51 6.32 -5.62
C ARG A 108 -16.40 5.23 -6.20
N THR A 109 -17.19 5.57 -7.21
CA THR A 109 -18.11 4.63 -7.86
C THR A 109 -17.34 3.50 -8.53
N GLU A 110 -16.26 3.82 -9.24
CA GLU A 110 -15.39 2.84 -9.89
C GLU A 110 -14.72 1.90 -8.88
N ILE A 111 -14.27 2.39 -7.71
CA ILE A 111 -13.73 1.49 -6.65
C ILE A 111 -14.81 0.50 -6.21
N GLN A 112 -16.05 0.95 -6.05
CA GLN A 112 -17.16 0.11 -5.64
C GLN A 112 -17.53 -0.92 -6.72
N ASP A 113 -17.65 -0.48 -7.96
CA ASP A 113 -17.96 -1.33 -9.11
C ASP A 113 -16.88 -2.40 -9.32
N GLU A 114 -15.60 -2.01 -9.25
CA GLU A 114 -14.47 -2.92 -9.37
C GLU A 114 -14.39 -3.92 -8.19
N THR A 115 -14.79 -3.49 -7.00
CA THR A 115 -14.91 -4.38 -5.85
C THR A 115 -16.02 -5.40 -6.04
N ASP A 116 -17.20 -4.95 -6.45
CA ASP A 116 -18.38 -5.80 -6.67
C ASP A 116 -18.18 -6.76 -7.85
N ARG A 117 -17.39 -6.37 -8.85
CA ARG A 117 -17.03 -7.22 -10.00
C ARG A 117 -16.29 -8.49 -9.57
N VAL A 118 -15.39 -8.38 -8.59
CA VAL A 118 -14.55 -9.50 -8.12
C VAL A 118 -15.17 -10.24 -6.94
N THR A 119 -15.74 -9.52 -5.97
CA THR A 119 -16.29 -10.12 -4.74
C THR A 119 -17.76 -10.52 -4.87
N GLY A 120 -18.40 -10.20 -5.98
CA GLY A 120 -19.84 -10.28 -6.15
C GLY A 120 -20.58 -9.27 -5.25
N LYS A 121 -21.91 -9.36 -5.23
CA LYS A 121 -22.76 -8.61 -4.29
C LYS A 121 -22.82 -9.25 -2.89
N THR A 122 -22.26 -10.45 -2.76
CA THR A 122 -22.02 -11.12 -1.48
C THR A 122 -20.94 -10.33 -0.74
N LYS A 123 -21.10 -10.13 0.58
CA LYS A 123 -20.20 -9.31 1.42
C LYS A 123 -18.82 -9.95 1.66
N GLN A 124 -18.30 -10.66 0.67
CA GLN A 124 -17.00 -11.33 0.66
C GLN A 124 -15.87 -10.31 0.46
N ILE A 125 -14.66 -10.73 0.83
CA ILE A 125 -13.42 -9.97 0.62
C ILE A 125 -12.59 -10.66 -0.46
N SER A 126 -11.63 -9.94 -1.04
CA SER A 126 -10.65 -10.52 -1.96
C SER A 126 -9.27 -9.94 -1.69
N PRO A 127 -8.20 -10.76 -1.68
CA PRO A 127 -6.84 -10.28 -1.47
C PRO A 127 -6.30 -9.49 -2.68
N VAL A 128 -6.96 -9.59 -3.85
CA VAL A 128 -6.50 -8.94 -5.08
C VAL A 128 -6.65 -7.42 -4.96
N PRO A 129 -5.55 -6.65 -4.96
CA PRO A 129 -5.60 -5.21 -4.74
C PRO A 129 -6.23 -4.45 -5.91
N ILE A 130 -6.79 -3.28 -5.63
CA ILE A 130 -7.14 -2.25 -6.61
C ILE A 130 -6.01 -1.23 -6.62
N HIS A 131 -5.48 -0.90 -7.80
CA HIS A 131 -4.40 0.07 -7.96
C HIS A 131 -4.96 1.40 -8.47
N LEU A 132 -4.88 2.42 -7.63
CA LEU A 132 -5.35 3.77 -7.89
C LEU A 132 -4.19 4.75 -7.80
N SER A 133 -4.04 5.60 -8.80
CA SER A 133 -3.07 6.67 -8.79
C SER A 133 -3.74 8.02 -8.87
N ILE A 134 -3.41 8.92 -7.95
CA ILE A 134 -3.91 10.28 -7.90
C ILE A 134 -2.77 11.24 -8.20
N TYR A 135 -3.03 12.17 -9.10
CA TYR A 135 -2.13 13.23 -9.53
C TYR A 135 -2.70 14.57 -9.07
N SER A 136 -1.98 15.27 -8.19
CA SER A 136 -2.43 16.55 -7.63
C SER A 136 -1.26 17.42 -7.17
N PRO A 137 -1.33 18.76 -7.28
CA PRO A 137 -0.33 19.64 -6.71
C PRO A 137 -0.41 19.74 -5.17
N ASN A 138 -1.56 19.34 -4.60
CA ASN A 138 -1.88 19.49 -3.18
C ASN A 138 -1.48 18.27 -2.33
N VAL A 139 -0.85 17.26 -2.94
CA VAL A 139 -0.41 16.04 -2.28
C VAL A 139 1.12 15.92 -2.28
N VAL A 140 1.64 15.05 -1.43
CA VAL A 140 3.03 14.61 -1.47
C VAL A 140 3.15 13.32 -2.27
N ASN A 141 4.35 13.03 -2.78
CA ASN A 141 4.62 11.71 -3.31
C ASN A 141 4.58 10.70 -2.16
N LEU A 142 3.63 9.76 -2.19
CA LEU A 142 3.41 8.79 -1.13
C LEU A 142 2.61 7.59 -1.65
N THR A 143 2.94 6.39 -1.20
CA THR A 143 2.19 5.18 -1.50
C THR A 143 1.61 4.57 -0.23
N LEU A 144 0.29 4.47 -0.20
CA LEU A 144 -0.51 3.98 0.91
C LEU A 144 -1.25 2.72 0.46
N VAL A 145 -1.40 1.75 1.34
CA VAL A 145 -2.23 0.57 1.12
C VAL A 145 -3.37 0.62 2.14
N ASP A 146 -4.59 0.91 1.69
CA ASP A 146 -5.79 0.78 2.53
C ASP A 146 -6.15 -0.70 2.64
N LEU A 147 -6.23 -1.20 3.87
CA LEU A 147 -6.58 -2.58 4.15
C LEU A 147 -7.98 -2.66 4.78
N PRO A 148 -8.68 -3.79 4.61
CA PRO A 148 -9.93 -4.03 5.31
C PRO A 148 -9.80 -3.79 6.82
N GLY A 149 -10.83 -3.22 7.43
CA GLY A 149 -10.81 -2.97 8.86
C GLY A 149 -10.90 -4.25 9.66
N LEU A 150 -10.08 -4.38 10.70
CA LEU A 150 -10.15 -5.52 11.63
C LEU A 150 -11.54 -5.54 12.28
N THR A 151 -12.22 -6.68 12.19
CA THR A 151 -13.54 -6.91 12.78
C THR A 151 -13.45 -8.01 13.81
N LYS A 152 -14.30 -7.99 14.84
CA LYS A 152 -14.33 -9.02 15.90
C LYS A 152 -15.49 -10.01 15.71
N VAL A 153 -16.45 -9.66 14.87
CA VAL A 153 -17.70 -10.41 14.66
C VAL A 153 -18.06 -10.42 13.19
N ALA A 154 -18.49 -11.57 12.69
CA ALA A 154 -19.09 -11.69 11.38
C ALA A 154 -20.51 -11.09 11.43
N VAL A 155 -20.85 -10.24 10.44
CA VAL A 155 -22.24 -9.76 10.29
C VAL A 155 -23.04 -10.69 9.39
N GLU A 156 -24.37 -10.59 9.45
CA GLU A 156 -25.27 -11.42 8.67
C GLU A 156 -24.95 -11.36 7.15
N GLY A 157 -24.76 -12.55 6.56
CA GLY A 157 -24.36 -12.74 5.16
C GLY A 157 -22.85 -12.81 4.91
N GLN A 158 -22.00 -12.79 5.95
CA GLN A 158 -20.57 -13.06 5.86
C GLN A 158 -20.23 -14.49 6.34
N PRO A 159 -19.17 -15.12 5.81
CA PRO A 159 -18.69 -16.40 6.31
C PRO A 159 -18.16 -16.24 7.75
N GLU A 160 -18.24 -17.29 8.56
CA GLU A 160 -17.69 -17.29 9.92
C GLU A 160 -16.16 -17.07 9.92
N THR A 161 -15.47 -17.44 8.84
CA THR A 161 -14.03 -17.26 8.64
C THR A 161 -13.62 -15.81 8.37
N ILE A 162 -14.57 -14.89 8.10
CA ILE A 162 -14.26 -13.54 7.62
C ILE A 162 -13.27 -12.76 8.51
N VAL A 163 -13.35 -12.97 9.82
CA VAL A 163 -12.46 -12.33 10.79
C VAL A 163 -11.02 -12.81 10.58
N GLN A 164 -10.84 -14.12 10.43
CA GLN A 164 -9.54 -14.74 10.17
C GLN A 164 -9.03 -14.35 8.77
N ASP A 165 -9.90 -14.36 7.76
CA ASP A 165 -9.52 -14.01 6.39
C ASP A 165 -9.03 -12.55 6.30
N ILE A 166 -9.68 -11.62 7.01
CA ILE A 166 -9.23 -10.23 7.11
C ILE A 166 -7.91 -10.14 7.85
N GLU A 167 -7.76 -10.82 8.98
CA GLU A 167 -6.54 -10.76 9.77
C GLU A 167 -5.35 -11.32 8.96
N SER A 168 -5.51 -12.48 8.32
CA SER A 168 -4.52 -13.08 7.43
C SER A 168 -4.17 -12.17 6.26
N MET A 169 -5.16 -11.52 5.66
CA MET A 169 -4.92 -10.53 4.60
C MET A 169 -4.14 -9.33 5.12
N VAL A 170 -4.47 -8.78 6.29
CA VAL A 170 -3.71 -7.65 6.84
C VAL A 170 -2.27 -8.08 7.17
N ARG A 171 -2.09 -9.27 7.78
CA ARG A 171 -0.79 -9.86 8.12
C ARG A 171 0.10 -10.01 6.90
N SER A 172 -0.42 -10.47 5.77
CA SER A 172 0.38 -10.63 4.54
C SER A 172 1.01 -9.33 4.04
N TYR A 173 0.44 -8.16 4.39
CA TYR A 173 1.06 -6.86 4.12
C TYR A 173 1.97 -6.39 5.25
N VAL A 174 1.60 -6.55 6.52
CA VAL A 174 2.33 -5.95 7.65
C VAL A 174 3.49 -6.80 8.17
N GLU A 175 3.52 -8.10 7.91
CA GLU A 175 4.66 -8.97 8.27
C GLU A 175 5.89 -8.68 7.40
N LYS A 176 5.68 -8.08 6.22
CA LYS A 176 6.76 -7.67 5.33
C LYS A 176 7.68 -6.67 6.04
N PRO A 177 8.99 -6.92 6.15
CA PRO A 177 9.93 -6.04 6.86
C PRO A 177 10.04 -4.67 6.20
N ASN A 178 9.62 -4.57 4.94
CA ASN A 178 9.64 -3.35 4.17
C ASN A 178 8.38 -2.48 4.30
N CYS A 179 7.38 -2.99 5.00
CA CYS A 179 6.11 -2.32 5.21
C CYS A 179 6.18 -1.40 6.45
N ILE A 180 5.89 -0.12 6.24
CA ILE A 180 5.62 0.84 7.31
C ILE A 180 4.18 0.66 7.75
N ILE A 181 3.94 0.49 9.05
CA ILE A 181 2.62 0.27 9.61
C ILE A 181 2.06 1.60 10.10
N LEU A 182 0.94 2.04 9.53
CA LEU A 182 0.18 3.17 10.02
C LEU A 182 -0.97 2.65 10.89
N ALA A 183 -0.75 2.60 12.21
CA ALA A 183 -1.69 2.07 13.18
C ALA A 183 -2.69 3.15 13.63
N ILE A 184 -3.90 3.10 13.07
CA ILE A 184 -4.97 4.07 13.32
C ILE A 184 -5.89 3.58 14.44
N SER A 185 -5.93 4.34 15.53
CA SER A 185 -6.77 4.08 16.70
C SER A 185 -7.67 5.28 17.02
N PRO A 186 -8.95 5.07 17.37
CA PRO A 186 -9.80 6.18 17.80
C PRO A 186 -9.47 6.57 19.25
N ALA A 187 -9.41 7.88 19.53
CA ALA A 187 -9.04 8.41 20.84
C ALA A 187 -10.15 8.30 21.88
N ASN A 188 -11.40 8.08 21.46
CA ASN A 188 -12.52 7.84 22.35
C ASN A 188 -12.62 6.38 22.86
N GLN A 189 -11.58 5.58 22.62
CA GLN A 189 -11.44 4.21 23.13
C GLN A 189 -10.06 4.06 23.76
N ASP A 190 -9.92 3.13 24.69
CA ASP A 190 -8.64 2.84 25.31
C ASP A 190 -7.67 2.25 24.28
N ILE A 191 -6.49 2.85 24.17
CA ILE A 191 -5.43 2.43 23.26
C ILE A 191 -4.97 0.99 23.54
N ALA A 192 -5.05 0.53 24.79
CA ALA A 192 -4.70 -0.83 25.18
C ALA A 192 -5.59 -1.89 24.50
N THR A 193 -6.79 -1.50 24.06
CA THR A 193 -7.75 -2.38 23.36
C THR A 193 -7.66 -2.29 21.83
N SER A 194 -6.74 -1.47 21.30
CA SER A 194 -6.61 -1.25 19.87
C SER A 194 -6.05 -2.48 19.16
N ASP A 195 -6.86 -3.03 18.25
CA ASP A 195 -6.45 -4.15 17.39
C ASP A 195 -5.28 -3.76 16.48
N ALA A 196 -5.18 -2.47 16.11
CA ALA A 196 -4.08 -1.96 15.29
C ALA A 196 -2.74 -2.04 16.02
N ILE A 197 -2.73 -1.65 17.30
CA ILE A 197 -1.52 -1.63 18.15
C ILE A 197 -1.13 -3.04 18.56
N LYS A 198 -2.12 -3.89 18.86
CA LYS A 198 -1.89 -5.31 19.12
C LYS A 198 -1.20 -5.96 17.92
N LEU A 199 -1.78 -5.82 16.73
CA LEU A 199 -1.22 -6.41 15.51
C LEU A 199 0.16 -5.84 15.18
N SER A 200 0.35 -4.51 15.28
CA SER A 200 1.66 -3.90 15.02
C SER A 200 2.73 -4.42 15.96
N ARG A 201 2.42 -4.63 17.25
CA ARG A 201 3.39 -5.13 18.24
C ARG A 201 3.81 -6.58 18.00
N GLU A 202 2.91 -7.40 17.46
CA GLU A 202 3.21 -8.79 17.12
C GLU A 202 4.20 -8.91 15.95
N VAL A 203 4.13 -7.98 14.98
CA VAL A 203 5.00 -8.00 13.78
C VAL A 203 6.17 -7.00 13.84
N ASP A 204 6.12 -6.03 14.76
CA ASP A 204 7.11 -4.97 14.98
C ASP A 204 7.22 -4.67 16.49
N SER A 205 7.84 -5.59 17.23
CA SER A 205 7.96 -5.49 18.69
C SER A 205 8.83 -4.31 19.16
N SER A 206 9.77 -3.84 18.34
CA SER A 206 10.62 -2.67 18.65
C SER A 206 9.95 -1.33 18.29
N GLY A 207 8.89 -1.36 17.46
CA GLY A 207 8.15 -0.19 17.01
C GLY A 207 8.92 0.67 16.02
N GLU A 208 9.90 0.10 15.32
CA GLU A 208 10.82 0.81 14.41
C GLU A 208 10.17 1.24 13.10
N ARG A 209 9.10 0.56 12.69
CA ARG A 209 8.38 0.81 11.43
C ARG A 209 6.90 1.09 11.65
N THR A 210 6.49 1.34 12.89
CA THR A 210 5.10 1.62 13.27
C THR A 210 4.89 3.10 13.62
N PHE A 211 3.93 3.72 12.96
CA PHE A 211 3.44 5.08 13.21
C PHE A 211 2.05 5.02 13.84
N GLY A 212 1.90 5.62 15.01
CA GLY A 212 0.62 5.70 15.71
C GLY A 212 -0.19 6.92 15.27
N VAL A 213 -1.45 6.72 14.90
CA VAL A 213 -2.39 7.80 14.57
C VAL A 213 -3.60 7.72 15.47
N LEU A 214 -3.91 8.84 16.13
CA LEU A 214 -5.14 9.00 16.91
C LEU A 214 -6.17 9.79 16.12
N THR A 215 -7.35 9.21 15.93
CA THR A 215 -8.50 9.88 15.32
C THR A 215 -9.57 10.21 16.36
N LYS A 216 -10.60 10.99 16.01
CA LYS A 216 -11.77 11.24 16.88
C LYS A 216 -11.42 11.90 18.23
N LEU A 217 -10.36 12.71 18.27
CA LEU A 217 -9.99 13.49 19.47
C LEU A 217 -11.09 14.48 19.88
N ASP A 218 -11.87 14.94 18.91
CA ASP A 218 -13.04 15.81 19.08
C ASP A 218 -14.26 15.10 19.71
N LEU A 219 -14.27 13.76 19.71
CA LEU A 219 -15.36 12.94 20.24
C LEU A 219 -15.02 12.29 21.59
N MET A 220 -13.94 12.74 22.24
CA MET A 220 -13.58 12.29 23.59
C MET A 220 -14.55 12.85 24.63
N ASP A 221 -14.71 12.12 25.73
CA ASP A 221 -15.55 12.55 26.85
C ASP A 221 -14.98 13.83 27.47
N LYS A 222 -15.87 14.79 27.76
CA LYS A 222 -15.47 16.07 28.36
C LYS A 222 -14.74 15.84 29.68
N GLY A 223 -13.55 16.41 29.81
CA GLY A 223 -12.68 16.23 30.97
C GLY A 223 -11.65 15.12 30.82
N THR A 224 -11.65 14.40 29.69
CA THR A 224 -10.57 13.46 29.31
C THR A 224 -9.74 14.04 28.17
N ASN A 225 -8.49 13.60 28.05
CA ASN A 225 -7.61 13.92 26.92
C ASN A 225 -6.72 12.72 26.57
N ALA A 226 -6.12 12.75 25.38
CA ALA A 226 -5.22 11.71 24.90
C ALA A 226 -3.75 12.17 24.93
N LEU A 227 -3.43 13.12 25.82
CA LEU A 227 -2.10 13.75 25.85
C LEU A 227 -1.00 12.73 26.16
N ASP A 228 -1.25 11.83 27.12
CA ASP A 228 -0.28 10.79 27.49
C ASP A 228 0.03 9.84 26.32
N VAL A 229 -0.93 9.60 25.44
CA VAL A 229 -0.71 8.78 24.23
C VAL A 229 0.06 9.60 23.19
N LEU A 230 -0.36 10.83 22.90
CA LEU A 230 0.29 11.70 21.92
C LEU A 230 1.75 12.04 22.27
N GLU A 231 2.07 12.17 23.56
CA GLU A 231 3.43 12.39 24.05
C GLU A 231 4.24 11.08 24.19
N GLY A 232 3.61 9.93 23.92
CA GLY A 232 4.25 8.62 23.99
C GLY A 232 4.51 8.10 25.41
N ARG A 233 3.85 8.68 26.42
CA ARG A 233 3.93 8.25 27.84
C ARG A 233 3.16 6.96 28.09
N SER A 234 1.93 6.84 27.58
CA SER A 234 1.10 5.63 27.75
C SER A 234 1.57 4.47 26.88
N TYR A 235 1.92 4.75 25.61
CA TYR A 235 2.42 3.75 24.68
C TYR A 235 3.54 4.35 23.83
N ARG A 236 4.76 3.87 24.07
CA ARG A 236 5.95 4.40 23.42
C ARG A 236 6.18 3.71 22.08
N LEU A 237 6.25 4.52 21.02
CA LEU A 237 6.72 4.13 19.68
C LEU A 237 8.06 4.82 19.40
N GLN A 238 8.82 4.32 18.41
CA GLN A 238 10.04 5.01 17.95
C GLN A 238 9.70 6.25 17.13
N HIS A 239 8.54 6.25 16.47
CA HIS A 239 8.01 7.37 15.73
C HIS A 239 6.97 8.14 16.55
N PRO A 240 6.82 9.46 16.33
CA PRO A 240 5.85 10.27 17.06
C PRO A 240 4.42 9.86 16.74
N TRP A 241 3.56 9.95 17.75
CA TRP A 241 2.11 9.86 17.56
C TRP A 241 1.58 11.11 16.86
N VAL A 242 0.61 10.92 15.96
CA VAL A 242 -0.05 12.03 15.27
C VAL A 242 -1.55 11.98 15.50
N GLY A 243 -2.09 13.05 16.07
CA GLY A 243 -3.52 13.29 16.21
C GLY A 243 -4.12 13.87 14.94
N ILE A 244 -5.29 13.38 14.54
CA ILE A 244 -6.05 13.83 13.38
C ILE A 244 -7.50 14.05 13.77
N VAL A 245 -8.06 15.19 13.35
CA VAL A 245 -9.48 15.49 13.51
C VAL A 245 -10.12 15.51 12.12
N ASN A 246 -10.97 14.52 11.87
CA ASN A 246 -11.65 14.34 10.60
C ASN A 246 -13.02 15.03 10.59
N ARG A 247 -13.64 15.12 9.41
CA ARG A 247 -15.04 15.54 9.28
C ARG A 247 -15.97 14.62 10.08
N SER A 248 -16.93 15.23 10.77
CA SER A 248 -18.03 14.49 11.40
C SER A 248 -18.97 13.91 10.34
N GLN A 249 -19.83 12.96 10.72
CA GLN A 249 -20.87 12.45 9.81
C GLN A 249 -21.80 13.57 9.33
N ALA A 250 -22.06 14.58 10.16
CA ALA A 250 -22.85 15.74 9.77
C ALA A 250 -22.14 16.61 8.73
N ASP A 251 -20.82 16.80 8.85
CA ASP A 251 -20.03 17.52 7.84
C ASP A 251 -19.99 16.74 6.50
N ILE A 252 -19.91 15.41 6.56
CA ILE A 252 -19.95 14.55 5.37
C ILE A 252 -21.31 14.68 4.68
N ASN A 253 -22.41 14.58 5.43
CA ASN A 253 -23.77 14.70 4.87
C ASN A 253 -24.02 16.08 4.24
N LYS A 254 -23.33 17.12 4.74
CA LYS A 254 -23.38 18.49 4.21
C LYS A 254 -22.38 18.73 3.07
N ASN A 255 -21.61 17.71 2.65
CA ASN A 255 -20.55 17.81 1.66
C ASN A 255 -19.56 18.96 1.95
N VAL A 256 -19.18 19.13 3.23
CA VAL A 256 -18.20 20.14 3.63
C VAL A 256 -16.87 19.87 2.92
N ASP A 257 -16.34 20.89 2.24
CA ASP A 257 -15.09 20.82 1.50
C ASP A 257 -13.92 20.39 2.41
N MET A 258 -13.01 19.59 1.87
CA MET A 258 -11.83 19.12 2.58
C MET A 258 -10.87 20.26 2.97
N ILE A 259 -10.81 21.35 2.20
CA ILE A 259 -10.03 22.54 2.55
C ILE A 259 -10.56 23.14 3.86
N ILE A 260 -11.88 23.21 4.01
CA ILE A 260 -12.53 23.69 5.23
C ILE A 260 -12.26 22.72 6.38
N ALA A 261 -12.31 21.41 6.12
CA ALA A 261 -12.00 20.39 7.12
C ALA A 261 -10.57 20.52 7.66
N ARG A 262 -9.56 20.67 6.79
CA ARG A 262 -8.16 20.89 7.19
C ARG A 262 -7.98 22.21 7.95
N ARG A 263 -8.73 23.26 7.60
CA ARG A 263 -8.73 24.50 8.38
C ARG A 263 -9.29 24.29 9.78
N LYS A 264 -10.43 23.60 9.90
CA LYS A 264 -11.04 23.25 11.19
C LYS A 264 -10.10 22.39 12.05
N GLU A 265 -9.40 21.44 11.44
CA GLU A 265 -8.41 20.60 12.14
C GLU A 265 -7.28 21.46 12.73
N ARG A 266 -6.68 22.35 11.93
CA ARG A 266 -5.63 23.26 12.43
C ARG A 266 -6.15 24.17 13.55
N GLU A 267 -7.36 24.69 13.40
CA GLU A 267 -8.02 25.53 14.40
C GLU A 267 -8.26 24.75 15.70
N TYR A 268 -8.71 23.50 15.62
CA TYR A 268 -8.90 22.62 16.78
C TYR A 268 -7.60 22.45 17.56
N PHE A 269 -6.50 22.10 16.90
CA PHE A 269 -5.23 21.91 17.60
C PHE A 269 -4.64 23.23 18.12
N ALA A 270 -4.78 24.34 17.40
CA ALA A 270 -4.25 25.63 17.81
C ALA A 270 -5.01 26.26 19.00
N THR A 271 -6.32 26.02 19.09
CA THR A 271 -7.18 26.60 20.15
C THR A 271 -7.41 25.64 21.32
N SER A 272 -7.03 24.37 21.20
CA SER A 272 -7.17 23.39 22.27
C SER A 272 -6.30 23.74 23.48
N PRO A 273 -6.87 23.77 24.70
CA PRO A 273 -6.09 23.98 25.92
C PRO A 273 -5.12 22.83 26.20
N ASP A 274 -5.50 21.59 25.84
CA ASP A 274 -4.70 20.38 26.08
C ASP A 274 -3.66 20.11 24.99
N TYR A 275 -3.94 20.48 23.73
CA TYR A 275 -3.12 20.13 22.57
C TYR A 275 -2.40 21.30 21.90
N GLY A 276 -2.61 22.53 22.38
CA GLY A 276 -2.06 23.76 21.79
C GLY A 276 -0.54 23.72 21.57
N HIS A 277 0.22 23.17 22.52
CA HIS A 277 1.68 23.04 22.40
C HIS A 277 2.13 22.02 21.36
N LEU A 278 1.25 21.07 21.01
CA LEU A 278 1.51 20.03 20.01
C LEU A 278 1.03 20.40 18.60
N ALA A 279 0.34 21.54 18.42
CA ALA A 279 -0.33 21.88 17.17
C ALA A 279 0.55 21.82 15.91
N SER A 280 1.86 22.11 16.03
CA SER A 280 2.82 22.02 14.91
C SER A 280 3.16 20.58 14.47
N LYS A 281 2.85 19.58 15.30
CA LYS A 281 3.14 18.15 15.10
C LYS A 281 1.87 17.31 14.94
N MET A 282 0.73 17.95 14.69
CA MET A 282 -0.57 17.31 14.56
C MET A 282 -1.21 17.62 13.21
N GLY A 283 -2.21 16.82 12.85
CA GLY A 283 -3.04 17.00 11.67
C GLY A 283 -2.61 16.20 10.44
N SER A 284 -3.51 16.12 9.46
CA SER A 284 -3.35 15.27 8.29
C SER A 284 -2.21 15.73 7.37
N GLU A 285 -2.00 17.04 7.24
CA GLU A 285 -0.91 17.61 6.43
C GLU A 285 0.47 17.32 7.04
N TYR A 286 0.58 17.36 8.38
CA TYR A 286 1.80 16.99 9.08
C TYR A 286 2.09 15.49 8.89
N LEU A 287 1.07 14.64 9.08
CA LEU A 287 1.20 13.20 8.87
C LEU A 287 1.69 12.86 7.47
N ALA A 288 1.09 13.47 6.43
CA ALA A 288 1.47 13.22 5.04
C ALA A 288 2.95 13.56 4.79
N LYS A 289 3.42 14.70 5.30
CA LYS A 289 4.83 15.13 5.18
C LYS A 289 5.77 14.20 5.97
N LEU A 290 5.38 13.80 7.18
CA LEU A 290 6.13 12.88 8.02
C LEU A 290 6.33 11.53 7.31
N LEU A 291 5.24 10.93 6.81
CA LEU A 291 5.26 9.66 6.10
C LEU A 291 6.06 9.75 4.80
N SER A 292 5.88 10.81 4.01
CA SER A 292 6.62 10.99 2.75
C SER A 292 8.13 11.10 3.00
N LYS A 293 8.56 11.90 3.98
CA LYS A 293 9.97 12.03 4.35
C LYS A 293 10.56 10.71 4.87
N HIS A 294 9.81 9.98 5.70
CA HIS A 294 10.27 8.70 6.22
C HIS A 294 10.36 7.65 5.11
N LEU A 295 9.33 7.55 4.26
CA LEU A 295 9.31 6.67 3.10
C LEU A 295 10.48 6.95 2.16
N GLU A 296 10.79 8.22 1.87
CA GLU A 296 11.95 8.58 1.06
C GLU A 296 13.27 8.09 1.68
N SER A 297 13.43 8.27 3.00
CA SER A 297 14.60 7.78 3.73
C SER A 297 14.74 6.26 3.64
N VAL A 298 13.64 5.53 3.80
CA VAL A 298 13.62 4.06 3.71
C VAL A 298 13.96 3.60 2.30
N ILE A 299 13.35 4.22 1.28
CA ILE A 299 13.64 3.92 -0.13
C ILE A 299 15.13 4.13 -0.42
N ARG A 300 15.70 5.26 0.01
CA ARG A 300 17.11 5.59 -0.23
C ARG A 300 18.06 4.53 0.34
N THR A 301 17.81 4.08 1.57
CA THR A 301 18.63 3.05 2.22
C THR A 301 18.51 1.69 1.52
N ARG A 302 17.37 1.41 0.88
CA ARG A 302 17.09 0.09 0.26
C ARG A 302 17.35 -0.01 -1.23
N ILE A 303 17.45 1.11 -1.96
CA ILE A 303 17.75 1.09 -3.40
C ILE A 303 18.94 0.18 -3.78
N PRO A 304 20.08 0.19 -3.06
CA PRO A 304 21.19 -0.69 -3.40
C PRO A 304 20.81 -2.18 -3.33
N GLY A 305 20.01 -2.56 -2.33
CA GLY A 305 19.50 -3.93 -2.19
C GLY A 305 18.53 -4.30 -3.30
N ILE A 306 17.62 -3.38 -3.67
CA ILE A 306 16.68 -3.56 -4.78
C ILE A 306 17.45 -3.75 -6.11
N LEU A 307 18.48 -2.95 -6.37
CA LEU A 307 19.32 -3.11 -7.57
C LEU A 307 20.05 -4.45 -7.60
N SER A 308 20.59 -4.89 -6.45
CA SER A 308 21.22 -6.21 -6.35
C SER A 308 20.23 -7.34 -6.61
N LEU A 309 19.00 -7.22 -6.11
CA LEU A 309 17.95 -8.20 -6.34
C LEU A 309 17.58 -8.26 -7.84
N ILE A 310 17.34 -7.10 -8.46
CA ILE A 310 17.02 -7.01 -9.90
C ILE A 310 18.13 -7.63 -10.75
N ASN A 311 19.40 -7.29 -10.49
CA ASN A 311 20.52 -7.85 -11.26
C ASN A 311 20.63 -9.36 -11.09
N LYS A 312 20.49 -9.86 -9.86
CA LYS A 312 20.48 -11.30 -9.58
C LYS A 312 19.36 -12.00 -10.35
N THR A 313 18.13 -11.47 -10.30
CA THR A 313 16.99 -12.03 -11.03
C THR A 313 17.20 -11.99 -12.55
N ILE A 314 17.81 -10.92 -13.08
CA ILE A 314 18.18 -10.83 -14.50
C ILE A 314 19.15 -11.94 -14.88
N ASP A 315 20.16 -12.22 -14.06
CA ASP A 315 21.16 -13.24 -14.33
C ASP A 315 20.57 -14.66 -14.26
N GLU A 316 19.69 -14.91 -13.28
CA GLU A 316 18.93 -16.17 -13.17
C GLU A 316 18.03 -16.41 -14.39
N LEU A 317 17.25 -15.40 -14.79
CA LEU A 317 16.38 -15.49 -15.97
C LEU A 317 17.14 -15.64 -17.28
N LYS A 318 18.33 -15.02 -17.41
CA LYS A 318 19.20 -15.23 -18.58
C LYS A 318 19.73 -16.66 -18.62
N ALA A 319 20.16 -17.21 -17.49
CA ALA A 319 20.63 -18.59 -17.42
C ALA A 319 19.51 -19.58 -17.77
N GLU A 320 18.28 -19.33 -17.30
CA GLU A 320 17.11 -20.13 -17.66
C GLU A 320 16.74 -19.98 -19.14
N MET A 321 16.79 -18.77 -19.69
CA MET A 321 16.55 -18.53 -21.11
C MET A 321 17.61 -19.21 -22.00
N ASP A 322 18.88 -19.19 -21.59
CA ASP A 322 19.97 -19.88 -22.27
C ASP A 322 19.78 -21.41 -22.19
N TYR A 323 19.28 -21.92 -21.07
CA TYR A 323 18.94 -23.34 -20.90
C TYR A 323 17.77 -23.77 -21.80
N LEU A 324 16.71 -22.96 -21.90
CA LEU A 324 15.58 -23.19 -22.80
C LEU A 324 15.98 -23.12 -24.28
N GLY A 325 17.06 -22.40 -24.58
CA GLY A 325 17.63 -22.28 -25.91
C GLY A 325 16.88 -21.29 -26.79
N ARG A 326 17.17 -21.35 -28.09
CA ARG A 326 16.61 -20.41 -29.06
C ARG A 326 15.18 -20.82 -29.46
N PRO A 327 14.30 -19.86 -29.76
CA PRO A 327 12.98 -20.17 -30.32
C PRO A 327 13.13 -21.03 -31.59
N ILE A 328 12.40 -22.14 -31.65
CA ILE A 328 12.32 -22.94 -32.87
C ILE A 328 11.47 -22.14 -33.87
N ALA A 329 12.09 -21.73 -34.97
CA ALA A 329 11.40 -21.02 -36.03
C ALA A 329 10.25 -21.89 -36.60
N VAL A 330 9.13 -21.26 -36.94
CA VAL A 330 7.92 -21.95 -37.42
C VAL A 330 8.05 -22.38 -38.87
N ASP A 331 8.98 -21.80 -39.62
CA ASP A 331 9.21 -22.16 -41.01
C ASP A 331 9.91 -23.53 -41.13
N ALA A 332 9.51 -24.30 -42.14
CA ALA A 332 10.00 -25.68 -42.33
C ALA A 332 11.50 -25.76 -42.62
N GLY A 333 12.11 -24.71 -43.18
CA GLY A 333 13.54 -24.68 -43.50
C GLY A 333 14.40 -24.51 -42.26
N ALA A 334 13.98 -23.64 -41.35
CA ALA A 334 14.62 -23.37 -40.08
C ALA A 334 14.39 -24.52 -39.09
N GLN A 335 13.23 -25.18 -39.11
CA GLN A 335 13.04 -26.44 -38.36
C GLN A 335 14.02 -27.53 -38.82
N LEU A 336 14.18 -27.70 -40.14
CA LEU A 336 15.14 -28.68 -40.69
C LEU A 336 16.58 -28.32 -40.30
N TYR A 337 16.93 -27.04 -40.34
CA TYR A 337 18.23 -26.54 -39.89
C TYR A 337 18.48 -26.85 -38.41
N THR A 338 17.50 -26.61 -37.52
CA THR A 338 17.58 -26.93 -36.10
C THR A 338 17.72 -28.44 -35.86
N ILE A 339 16.97 -29.28 -36.58
CA ILE A 339 17.10 -30.75 -36.49
C ILE A 339 18.50 -31.20 -36.89
N LEU A 340 19.05 -30.64 -37.97
CA LEU A 340 20.41 -30.96 -38.42
C LEU A 340 21.47 -30.54 -37.41
N GLU A 341 21.31 -29.38 -36.76
CA GLU A 341 22.20 -28.95 -35.67
C GLU A 341 22.12 -29.89 -34.47
N LEU A 342 20.92 -30.31 -34.06
CA LEU A 342 20.73 -31.29 -32.98
C LEU A 342 21.37 -32.64 -33.31
N CYS A 343 21.19 -33.15 -34.54
CA CYS A 343 21.82 -34.38 -34.99
C CYS A 343 23.35 -34.28 -34.98
N ARG A 344 23.92 -33.15 -35.42
CA ARG A 344 25.38 -32.91 -35.37
C ARG A 344 25.90 -32.82 -33.94
N ALA A 345 25.17 -32.15 -33.06
CA ALA A 345 25.52 -32.05 -31.65
C ALA A 345 25.53 -33.43 -30.98
N PHE A 346 24.52 -34.26 -31.27
CA PHE A 346 24.45 -35.64 -30.80
C PHE A 346 25.62 -36.48 -31.33
N ASP A 347 25.90 -36.45 -32.63
CA ASP A 347 27.01 -37.21 -33.23
C ASP A 347 28.37 -36.82 -32.63
N ARG A 348 28.59 -35.52 -32.35
CA ARG A 348 29.79 -35.05 -31.65
C ARG A 348 29.90 -35.61 -30.23
N ILE A 349 28.84 -35.47 -29.42
CA ILE A 349 28.83 -35.97 -28.03
C ILE A 349 28.99 -37.49 -28.00
N PHE A 350 28.33 -38.19 -28.92
CA PHE A 350 28.42 -39.64 -29.04
C PHE A 350 29.84 -40.10 -29.40
N LYS A 351 30.52 -39.43 -30.33
CA LYS A 351 31.93 -39.68 -30.65
C LYS A 351 32.85 -39.39 -29.47
N GLU A 352 32.68 -38.24 -28.79
CA GLU A 352 33.46 -37.91 -27.59
C GLU A 352 33.30 -38.97 -26.48
N HIS A 353 32.11 -39.55 -26.33
CA HIS A 353 31.85 -40.63 -25.37
C HIS A 353 32.49 -41.97 -25.79
N LEU A 354 32.50 -42.27 -27.09
CA LEU A 354 33.17 -43.45 -27.63
C LEU A 354 34.70 -43.35 -27.54
N ASP A 355 35.24 -42.16 -27.79
CA ASP A 355 36.69 -41.90 -27.79
C ASP A 355 37.24 -41.64 -26.37
N GLY A 356 36.42 -41.12 -25.44
CA GLY A 356 36.78 -40.82 -24.05
C GLY A 356 36.46 -41.91 -23.03
N GLY A 357 35.91 -43.05 -23.46
CA GLY A 357 35.41 -44.12 -22.60
C GLY A 357 36.45 -45.11 -22.07
N ILE A 358 37.52 -44.68 -21.39
CA ILE A 358 38.24 -45.49 -20.37
C ILE A 358 38.91 -44.56 -19.34
N PHE A 359 38.27 -44.37 -18.19
CA PHE A 359 38.96 -44.23 -16.89
C PHE A 359 38.07 -44.88 -15.83
N ILE A 360 38.28 -46.19 -15.62
CA ILE A 360 38.01 -46.89 -14.34
C ILE A 360 39.30 -46.85 -13.55
#